data_AF-A0A0K1JZ34-F1
#
_entry.id   AF-A0A0K1JZ34-F1
#
_cell.length_a   1.000
_cell.length_b   1.000
_cell.length_c   1.000
_cell.angle_alpha   90.00
_cell.angle_beta   90.00
_cell.angle_gamma   90.00
#
_symmetry.space_group_name_H-M   'P 1'
#
loop_
_entity.id
_entity.type
_entity.pdbx_description
1 polymer ?
#
loop_
_entity_poly.entity_id
_entity_poly.type
_entity_poly.pdbx_seq_one_letter_code
_entity_poly.pdbx_strand_id
1 'polypeptide(L)'
;MKYLLYLPLSAILLSGCSLMRSPHDPARDKQTVSVVNAMTWTNPLSGKRDGVRTSWPLEELANHEEVFPLAQIKHCPLGEQAACNWGVLSASRSITRFGYLPGGITLDLGLLVDVHRRQQDRRRNHHTAMAIPADVGALSYRKGLQQAISLPYGKVYRIEFDYGLRFDICARRLDAHGQALDQCDIPFI
;
A
#
# COMPACT_ATOMS: atom_id res chain seq x y z
N MET A 1 -19.27 53.65 -55.81
CA MET A 1 -18.62 53.46 -54.48
C MET A 1 -18.84 52.01 -54.05
N LYS A 2 -17.79 51.19 -54.04
CA LYS A 2 -17.80 49.77 -53.63
C LYS A 2 -17.20 49.70 -52.23
N TYR A 3 -17.99 49.26 -51.23
CA TYR A 3 -17.47 48.94 -49.90
C TYR A 3 -17.29 47.43 -49.80
N LEU A 4 -16.04 46.98 -49.75
CA LEU A 4 -15.65 45.62 -49.40
C LEU A 4 -15.41 45.58 -47.89
N LEU A 5 -16.35 45.00 -47.14
CA LEU A 5 -16.18 44.66 -45.74
C LEU A 5 -15.26 43.42 -45.64
N TYR A 6 -14.10 43.60 -45.01
CA TYR A 6 -13.23 42.51 -44.57
C TYR A 6 -13.76 41.94 -43.25
N LEU A 7 -14.11 40.65 -43.24
CA LEU A 7 -14.36 39.87 -42.04
C LEU A 7 -13.02 39.36 -41.47
N PRO A 8 -12.69 39.61 -40.19
CA PRO A 8 -11.55 38.97 -39.56
C PRO A 8 -11.90 37.52 -39.22
N LEU A 9 -11.17 36.58 -39.82
CA LEU A 9 -11.21 35.16 -39.46
C LEU A 9 -10.48 35.00 -38.12
N SER A 10 -11.24 34.98 -37.02
CA SER A 10 -10.73 34.64 -35.70
C SER A 10 -10.31 33.17 -35.68
N ALA A 11 -9.00 32.92 -35.78
CA ALA A 11 -8.41 31.59 -35.59
C ALA A 11 -8.61 31.16 -34.13
N ILE A 12 -9.54 30.23 -33.92
CA ILE A 12 -9.73 29.54 -32.64
C ILE A 12 -8.54 28.58 -32.48
N LEU A 13 -7.50 29.04 -31.79
CA LEU A 13 -6.44 28.17 -31.28
C LEU A 13 -7.05 27.34 -30.14
N LEU A 14 -7.48 26.12 -30.47
CA LEU A 14 -7.80 25.08 -29.49
C LEU A 14 -6.50 24.72 -28.76
N SER A 15 -6.24 25.39 -27.64
CA SER A 15 -5.25 25.02 -26.64
C SER A 15 -5.65 23.68 -26.01
N GLY A 16 -5.42 22.59 -26.73
CA GLY A 16 -5.45 21.25 -26.18
C GLY A 16 -4.27 21.10 -25.23
N CYS A 17 -4.48 21.39 -23.95
CA CYS A 17 -3.59 20.95 -22.87
C CYS A 17 -3.62 19.42 -22.83
N SER A 18 -2.86 18.79 -23.75
CA SER A 18 -2.31 17.47 -23.50
C SER A 18 -1.35 17.64 -22.32
N LEU A 19 -1.90 17.56 -21.10
CA LEU A 19 -1.12 17.19 -19.93
C LEU A 19 -0.28 15.99 -20.36
N MET A 20 1.04 16.18 -20.47
CA MET A 20 1.96 15.14 -20.91
C MET A 20 1.89 13.98 -19.91
N ARG A 21 0.93 13.08 -20.12
CA ARG A 21 0.88 11.78 -19.47
C ARG A 21 2.17 11.07 -19.83
N SER A 22 2.84 10.52 -18.82
CA SER A 22 4.09 9.76 -18.98
C SER A 22 4.01 8.88 -20.24
N PRO A 23 5.09 8.76 -21.03
CA PRO A 23 5.09 7.84 -22.18
C PRO A 23 4.80 6.39 -21.77
N HIS A 24 4.96 6.06 -20.48
CA HIS A 24 4.72 4.74 -19.92
C HIS A 24 3.38 4.61 -19.17
N ASP A 25 2.51 5.61 -19.28
CA ASP A 25 1.18 5.59 -18.68
C ASP A 25 0.28 4.53 -19.36
N PRO A 26 -0.18 3.49 -18.64
CA PRO A 26 -1.05 2.45 -19.19
C PRO A 26 -2.40 2.94 -19.70
N ALA A 27 -2.84 4.16 -19.33
CA ALA A 27 -4.04 4.76 -19.88
C ALA A 27 -3.96 4.93 -21.41
N ARG A 28 -2.75 4.98 -21.99
CA ARG A 28 -2.52 4.98 -23.46
C ARG A 28 -3.07 3.72 -24.14
N ASP A 29 -3.08 2.61 -23.42
CA ASP A 29 -3.57 1.31 -23.87
C ASP A 29 -4.97 0.98 -23.29
N LYS A 30 -5.69 1.99 -22.78
CA LYS A 30 -6.98 1.84 -22.07
C LYS A 30 -6.89 0.91 -20.85
N GLN A 31 -5.75 0.91 -20.17
CA GLN A 31 -5.50 0.14 -18.95
C GLN A 31 -5.46 1.07 -17.75
N THR A 32 -5.68 0.51 -16.56
CA THR A 32 -5.45 1.19 -15.28
C THR A 32 -4.45 0.40 -14.45
N VAL A 33 -3.91 1.00 -13.39
CA VAL A 33 -2.99 0.33 -12.46
C VAL A 33 -3.63 0.26 -11.08
N SER A 34 -3.50 -0.90 -10.44
CA SER A 34 -3.80 -1.08 -9.03
C SER A 34 -2.57 -1.59 -8.29
N VAL A 35 -2.41 -1.15 -7.05
CA VAL A 35 -1.40 -1.67 -6.13
C VAL A 35 -2.09 -2.60 -5.15
N VAL A 36 -1.60 -3.83 -5.07
CA VAL A 36 -2.02 -4.82 -4.09
C VAL A 36 -0.95 -4.87 -3.01
N ASN A 37 -1.35 -4.76 -1.75
CA ASN A 37 -0.44 -4.95 -0.63
C ASN A 37 -1.04 -5.86 0.44
N ALA A 38 -0.17 -6.44 1.26
CA ALA A 38 -0.58 -7.18 2.45
C ALA A 38 0.36 -6.91 3.62
N MET A 39 -0.22 -6.74 4.81
CA MET A 39 0.50 -6.80 6.08
C MET A 39 0.13 -8.11 6.76
N THR A 40 1.14 -8.92 7.09
CA THR A 40 0.95 -10.27 7.61
C THR A 40 1.79 -10.52 8.86
N TRP A 41 1.29 -11.41 9.71
CA TRP A 41 1.91 -11.85 10.96
C TRP A 41 1.63 -13.34 11.18
N THR A 42 2.25 -13.91 12.21
CA THR A 42 1.92 -15.26 12.67
C THR A 42 0.82 -15.17 13.71
N ASN A 43 -0.30 -15.83 13.49
CA ASN A 43 -1.40 -15.88 14.44
C ASN A 43 -0.96 -16.64 15.70
N PRO A 44 -1.06 -16.03 16.89
CA PRO A 44 -0.50 -16.61 18.10
C PRO A 44 -1.25 -17.84 18.63
N LEU A 45 -2.48 -18.08 18.16
CA LEU A 45 -3.32 -19.22 18.56
C LEU A 45 -3.17 -20.40 17.60
N SER A 46 -3.14 -20.14 16.29
CA SER A 46 -3.10 -21.20 15.27
C SER A 46 -1.70 -21.50 14.75
N GLY A 47 -0.72 -20.61 14.95
CA GLY A 47 0.61 -20.68 14.36
C GLY A 47 0.64 -20.49 12.84
N LYS A 48 -0.51 -20.23 12.21
CA LYS A 48 -0.63 -19.98 10.77
C LYS A 48 -0.42 -18.50 10.46
N ARG A 49 -0.09 -18.20 9.20
CA ARG A 49 -0.03 -16.82 8.72
C ARG A 49 -1.43 -16.21 8.73
N ASP A 50 -1.52 -14.99 9.22
CA ASP A 50 -2.72 -14.14 9.31
C ASP A 50 -2.33 -12.72 8.89
N GLY A 51 -3.29 -11.82 8.72
CA GLY A 51 -3.05 -10.53 8.08
C GLY A 51 -4.20 -9.95 7.28
N VAL A 52 -3.90 -8.84 6.63
CA VAL A 52 -4.84 -8.13 5.77
C VAL A 52 -4.22 -7.84 4.42
N ARG A 53 -4.97 -8.10 3.36
CA ARG A 53 -4.63 -7.80 1.97
C ARG A 53 -5.63 -6.80 1.40
N THR A 54 -5.13 -5.74 0.78
CA THR A 54 -5.94 -4.70 0.13
C THR A 54 -5.45 -4.43 -1.28
N SER A 55 -6.30 -3.78 -2.07
CA SER A 55 -6.01 -3.37 -3.44
C SER A 55 -6.54 -1.96 -3.63
N TRP A 56 -5.70 -1.07 -4.15
CA TRP A 56 -6.01 0.34 -4.34
C TRP A 56 -5.71 0.76 -5.79
N PRO A 57 -6.59 1.54 -6.43
CA PRO A 57 -6.25 2.22 -7.67
C PRO A 57 -5.03 3.11 -7.46
N LEU A 58 -4.05 3.09 -8.38
CA LEU A 58 -2.81 3.83 -8.23
C LEU A 58 -3.03 5.34 -8.08
N GLU A 59 -4.03 5.87 -8.80
CA GLU A 59 -4.38 7.30 -8.78
C GLU A 59 -4.89 7.77 -7.41
N GLU A 60 -5.47 6.87 -6.61
CA GLU A 60 -5.97 7.15 -5.26
C GLU A 60 -4.86 7.06 -4.20
N LEU A 61 -3.65 6.61 -4.56
CA LEU A 61 -2.58 6.36 -3.60
C LEU A 61 -1.69 7.57 -3.31
N ALA A 62 -1.76 8.64 -4.10
CA ALA A 62 -0.95 9.83 -3.84
C ALA A 62 -1.39 10.51 -2.53
N ASN A 63 -0.46 10.59 -1.56
CA ASN A 63 -0.70 11.05 -0.19
C ASN A 63 -1.72 10.22 0.58
N HIS A 64 -1.87 8.94 0.23
CA HIS A 64 -2.74 8.01 0.91
C HIS A 64 -2.02 7.32 2.07
N GLU A 65 -2.67 7.26 3.24
CA GLU A 65 -2.25 6.43 4.36
C GLU A 65 -3.27 5.30 4.58
N GLU A 66 -2.76 4.08 4.69
CA GLU A 66 -3.50 2.90 5.10
C GLU A 66 -3.04 2.47 6.47
N VAL A 67 -3.97 2.34 7.42
CA VAL A 67 -3.71 1.79 8.75
C VAL A 67 -4.29 0.39 8.80
N PHE A 68 -3.44 -0.59 9.06
CA PHE A 68 -3.81 -1.99 9.18
C PHE A 68 -4.50 -2.25 10.52
N PRO A 69 -5.39 -3.26 10.61
CA PRO A 69 -5.99 -3.63 11.88
C PRO A 69 -4.94 -3.95 12.94
N LEU A 70 -5.26 -3.62 14.18
CA LEU A 70 -4.45 -4.06 15.30
C LEU A 70 -4.46 -5.60 15.36
N ALA A 71 -3.36 -6.20 15.79
CA ALA A 71 -3.26 -7.65 15.93
C ALA A 71 -2.43 -8.03 17.16
N GLN A 72 -2.71 -9.19 17.75
CA GLN A 72 -1.84 -9.75 18.79
C GLN A 72 -0.75 -10.60 18.14
N ILE A 73 0.48 -10.43 18.61
CA ILE A 73 1.62 -11.23 18.20
C ILE A 73 2.29 -11.86 19.41
N LYS A 74 2.89 -13.03 19.20
CA LYS A 74 3.57 -13.81 20.22
C LYS A 74 4.97 -14.18 19.71
N HIS A 75 5.95 -14.09 20.59
CA HIS A 75 7.30 -14.56 20.32
C HIS A 75 7.85 -15.32 21.53
N CYS A 76 8.32 -16.53 21.28
CA CYS A 76 8.88 -17.42 22.30
C CYS A 76 10.34 -17.72 21.92
N PRO A 77 11.33 -17.06 22.56
CA PRO A 77 12.74 -17.15 22.14
C PRO A 77 13.32 -18.56 22.18
N LEU A 78 12.82 -19.41 23.08
CA LEU A 78 13.25 -20.81 23.26
C LEU A 78 12.20 -21.81 22.74
N GLY A 79 11.30 -21.38 21.85
CA GLY A 79 10.21 -22.19 21.32
C GLY A 79 8.94 -22.17 22.18
N GLU A 80 7.90 -22.84 21.70
CA GLU A 80 6.52 -22.76 22.22
C GLU A 80 6.31 -23.28 23.65
N GLN A 81 7.28 -24.04 24.19
CA GLN A 81 7.22 -24.61 25.54
C GLN A 81 7.76 -23.65 26.61
N ALA A 82 8.36 -22.53 26.21
CA ALA A 82 8.97 -21.55 27.09
C ALA A 82 8.04 -20.36 27.37
N ALA A 83 8.45 -19.50 28.31
CA ALA A 83 7.77 -18.23 28.54
C ALA A 83 7.79 -17.37 27.26
N CYS A 84 6.60 -17.07 26.74
CA CYS A 84 6.44 -16.24 25.55
C CYS A 84 6.17 -14.79 25.93
N ASN A 85 6.68 -13.89 25.10
CA ASN A 85 6.34 -12.48 25.15
C ASN A 85 5.25 -12.16 24.12
N TRP A 86 4.36 -11.25 24.50
CA TRP A 86 3.20 -10.88 23.70
C TRP A 86 3.20 -9.39 23.42
N GLY A 87 2.71 -9.00 22.25
CA GLY A 87 2.57 -7.60 21.88
C GLY A 87 1.32 -7.38 21.06
N VAL A 88 0.89 -6.12 21.01
CA VAL A 88 -0.13 -5.64 20.09
C VAL A 88 0.57 -4.89 18.97
N LEU A 89 0.42 -5.40 17.76
CA LEU A 89 0.85 -4.77 16.51
C LEU A 89 -0.08 -3.60 16.18
N SER A 90 0.53 -2.48 15.81
CA SER A 90 -0.05 -1.36 15.08
C SER A 90 0.85 -1.10 13.87
N ALA A 91 0.26 -1.02 12.69
CA ALA A 91 1.04 -0.79 11.47
C ALA A 91 0.31 0.15 10.52
N SER A 92 1.08 0.96 9.81
CA SER A 92 0.56 1.78 8.71
C SER A 92 1.51 1.81 7.52
N ARG A 93 0.93 2.14 6.37
CA ARG A 93 1.59 2.37 5.10
C ARG A 93 1.20 3.74 4.59
N SER A 94 2.17 4.51 4.12
CA SER A 94 1.91 5.72 3.35
C SER A 94 2.53 5.63 1.96
N ILE A 95 1.86 6.22 0.98
CA ILE A 95 2.44 6.50 -0.34
C ILE A 95 2.30 8.00 -0.58
N THR A 96 3.41 8.69 -0.78
CA THR A 96 3.38 10.15 -0.98
C THR A 96 3.38 10.50 -2.46
N ARG A 97 4.08 9.72 -3.28
CA ARG A 97 4.23 9.95 -4.73
C ARG A 97 4.27 8.64 -5.49
N PHE A 98 3.88 8.71 -6.76
CA PHE A 98 4.07 7.64 -7.72
C PHE A 98 4.53 8.19 -9.08
N GLY A 99 5.06 7.30 -9.91
CA GLY A 99 5.41 7.58 -11.30
C GLY A 99 5.32 6.33 -12.16
N TYR A 100 5.11 6.51 -13.46
CA TYR A 100 5.12 5.41 -14.43
C TYR A 100 6.52 5.19 -15.00
N LEU A 101 6.95 3.93 -15.02
CA LEU A 101 8.20 3.46 -15.61
C LEU A 101 7.92 2.49 -16.76
N PRO A 102 8.90 2.25 -17.66
CA PRO A 102 8.80 1.14 -18.60
C PRO A 102 8.50 -0.18 -17.86
N GLY A 103 7.32 -0.75 -18.09
CA GLY A 103 6.91 -2.03 -17.50
C GLY A 103 6.64 -2.01 -15.98
N GLY A 104 6.44 -0.85 -15.38
CA GLY A 104 6.17 -0.78 -13.94
C GLY A 104 5.85 0.62 -13.42
N ILE A 105 5.97 0.79 -12.11
CA ILE A 105 5.78 2.07 -11.43
C ILE A 105 6.89 2.33 -10.42
N THR A 106 7.11 3.58 -10.07
CA THR A 106 7.83 3.97 -8.84
C THR A 106 6.83 4.39 -7.77
N LEU A 107 7.13 4.09 -6.51
CA LEU A 107 6.38 4.55 -5.35
C LEU A 107 7.34 5.12 -4.29
N ASP A 108 6.98 6.24 -3.69
CA ASP A 108 7.59 6.69 -2.43
C ASP A 108 6.84 6.03 -1.26
N LEU A 109 7.35 4.90 -0.79
CA LEU A 109 6.73 4.05 0.23
C LEU A 109 7.22 4.41 1.64
N GLY A 110 6.28 4.75 2.51
CA GLY A 110 6.47 4.80 3.96
C GLY A 110 5.82 3.61 4.65
N LEU A 111 6.48 3.05 5.65
CA LEU A 111 5.94 2.02 6.54
C LEU A 111 6.27 2.35 7.99
N LEU A 112 5.29 2.16 8.87
CA LEU A 112 5.49 2.19 10.31
C LEU A 112 4.97 0.89 10.90
N VAL A 113 5.80 0.25 11.71
CA VAL A 113 5.45 -0.95 12.47
C VAL A 113 5.77 -0.68 13.92
N ASP A 114 4.78 -0.83 14.79
CA ASP A 114 4.90 -0.62 16.23
C ASP A 114 4.24 -1.78 16.96
N VAL A 115 4.97 -2.35 17.91
CA VAL A 115 4.53 -3.44 18.76
C VAL A 115 4.72 -2.97 20.19
N HIS A 116 3.62 -2.97 20.93
CA HIS A 116 3.65 -2.57 22.33
C HIS A 116 2.65 -3.37 23.14
N ARG A 117 2.76 -3.33 24.47
CA ARG A 117 1.82 -3.97 25.40
C ARG A 117 0.36 -3.53 25.15
N ARG A 118 0.15 -2.29 24.72
CA ARG A 118 -1.16 -1.70 24.45
C ARG A 118 -1.07 -0.84 23.21
N GLN A 119 -2.02 -1.02 22.30
CA GLN A 119 -2.22 -0.16 21.15
C GLN A 119 -3.67 0.31 21.10
N GLN A 120 -3.87 1.47 20.50
CA GLN A 120 -5.19 2.03 20.27
C GLN A 120 -5.23 2.65 18.87
N ASP A 121 -6.28 2.35 18.15
CA ASP A 121 -6.66 3.02 16.92
C ASP A 121 -7.90 3.86 17.21
N ARG A 122 -7.79 5.18 17.02
CA ARG A 122 -8.86 6.15 17.28
C ARG A 122 -9.12 6.96 16.01
N ARG A 123 -9.79 6.33 15.05
CA ARG A 123 -10.28 6.98 13.83
C ARG A 123 -11.73 7.42 14.01
N ARG A 124 -12.17 8.40 13.20
CA ARG A 124 -13.47 9.09 13.36
C ARG A 124 -14.67 8.15 13.54
N ASN A 125 -14.64 6.98 12.90
CA ASN A 125 -15.74 5.99 12.95
C ASN A 125 -15.30 4.62 13.49
N HIS A 126 -14.04 4.47 13.93
CA HIS A 126 -13.49 3.20 14.38
C HIS A 126 -12.58 3.42 15.59
N HIS A 127 -12.99 2.85 16.72
CA HIS A 127 -12.23 2.87 17.96
C HIS A 127 -11.93 1.44 18.36
N THR A 128 -10.68 1.03 18.21
CA THR A 128 -10.24 -0.30 18.62
C THR A 128 -9.07 -0.13 19.57
N ALA A 129 -9.09 -0.86 20.67
CA ALA A 129 -7.98 -0.91 21.60
C ALA A 129 -7.71 -2.37 21.94
N MET A 130 -6.44 -2.71 22.03
CA MET A 130 -6.01 -4.02 22.49
C MET A 130 -4.87 -3.85 23.48
N ALA A 131 -4.83 -4.74 24.48
CA ALA A 131 -3.82 -4.74 25.51
C ALA A 131 -3.48 -6.17 25.94
N ILE A 132 -2.21 -6.39 26.25
CA ILE A 132 -1.70 -7.63 26.85
C ILE A 132 -1.75 -7.50 28.39
N PRO A 133 -2.29 -8.50 29.11
CA PRO A 133 -2.33 -8.54 30.57
C PRO A 133 -0.96 -8.32 31.24
N ALA A 134 -0.94 -7.60 32.37
CA ALA A 134 0.29 -7.12 33.02
C ALA A 134 1.22 -8.24 33.50
N ASP A 135 0.66 -9.40 33.85
CA ASP A 135 1.31 -10.62 34.30
C ASP A 135 2.01 -11.40 33.17
N VAL A 136 1.75 -11.04 31.91
CA VAL A 136 2.39 -11.65 30.73
C VAL A 136 3.57 -10.78 30.27
N GLY A 137 4.66 -11.43 29.86
CA GLY A 137 5.80 -10.76 29.25
C GLY A 137 5.42 -9.96 28.00
N ALA A 138 5.96 -8.76 27.85
CA ALA A 138 5.58 -7.85 26.77
C ALA A 138 6.67 -7.70 25.72
N LEU A 139 6.26 -7.73 24.45
CA LEU A 139 7.07 -7.31 23.33
C LEU A 139 7.04 -5.78 23.22
N SER A 140 8.19 -5.21 22.87
CA SER A 140 8.34 -3.82 22.48
C SER A 140 9.24 -3.76 21.25
N TYR A 141 8.74 -3.15 20.19
CA TYR A 141 9.47 -2.97 18.93
C TYR A 141 8.85 -1.87 18.11
N ARG A 142 9.67 -1.02 17.52
CA ARG A 142 9.20 0.03 16.63
C ARG A 142 10.17 0.21 15.49
N LYS A 143 9.68 0.20 14.26
CA LYS A 143 10.48 0.45 13.05
C LYS A 143 9.69 1.29 12.06
N GLY A 144 10.30 2.41 11.66
CA GLY A 144 9.85 3.22 10.53
C GLY A 144 10.77 2.98 9.33
N LEU A 145 10.21 3.01 8.13
CA LEU A 145 10.93 2.92 6.87
C LEU A 145 10.35 3.93 5.89
N GLN A 146 11.21 4.63 5.16
CA GLN A 146 10.83 5.49 4.05
C GLN A 146 11.80 5.20 2.90
N GLN A 147 11.27 4.77 1.75
CA GLN A 147 12.08 4.45 0.58
C GLN A 147 11.32 4.63 -0.74
N ALA A 148 12.04 5.07 -1.77
CA ALA A 148 11.55 5.00 -3.14
C ALA A 148 11.79 3.59 -3.68
N ILE A 149 10.73 2.94 -4.15
CA ILE A 149 10.80 1.58 -4.72
C ILE A 149 10.32 1.58 -6.17
N SER A 150 10.92 0.73 -6.98
CA SER A 150 10.46 0.43 -8.33
C SER A 150 9.75 -0.92 -8.33
N LEU A 151 8.51 -0.95 -8.80
CA LEU A 151 7.66 -2.13 -8.87
C LEU A 151 7.39 -2.47 -10.33
N PRO A 152 8.11 -3.45 -10.90
CA PRO A 152 7.69 -4.08 -12.14
C PRO A 152 6.30 -4.69 -11.99
N TYR A 153 5.48 -4.63 -13.04
CA TYR A 153 4.15 -5.21 -12.97
C TYR A 153 4.18 -6.72 -12.71
N GLY A 154 3.31 -7.19 -11.82
CA GLY A 154 3.19 -8.59 -11.41
C GLY A 154 4.33 -9.11 -10.52
N LYS A 155 5.27 -8.25 -10.10
CA LYS A 155 6.36 -8.66 -9.20
C LYS A 155 6.09 -8.21 -7.77
N VAL A 156 6.13 -9.18 -6.85
CA VAL A 156 5.98 -8.94 -5.42
C VAL A 156 7.29 -8.43 -4.84
N TYR A 157 7.24 -7.26 -4.23
CA TYR A 157 8.29 -6.70 -3.40
C TYR A 157 7.96 -6.98 -1.94
N ARG A 158 8.93 -7.51 -1.18
CA ARG A 158 8.76 -7.99 0.19
C ARG A 158 9.67 -7.25 1.15
N ILE A 159 9.11 -6.86 2.28
CA ILE A 159 9.82 -6.24 3.40
C ILE A 159 9.50 -7.06 4.65
N GLU A 160 10.54 -7.54 5.31
CA GLU A 160 10.44 -8.31 6.55
C GLU A 160 10.79 -7.44 7.75
N PHE A 161 10.08 -7.70 8.84
CA PHE A 161 10.25 -7.07 10.14
C PHE A 161 10.42 -8.15 11.20
N ASP A 162 10.80 -7.75 12.42
CA ASP A 162 10.98 -8.68 13.53
C ASP A 162 9.68 -9.42 13.87
N TYR A 163 9.82 -10.54 14.59
CA TYR A 163 8.71 -11.35 15.09
C TYR A 163 7.79 -11.92 13.99
N GLY A 164 8.32 -12.17 12.79
CA GLY A 164 7.59 -12.79 11.69
C GLY A 164 6.56 -11.87 11.03
N LEU A 165 6.69 -10.56 11.25
CA LEU A 165 5.90 -9.52 10.61
C LEU A 165 6.41 -9.29 9.17
N ARG A 166 5.50 -9.15 8.21
CA ARG A 166 5.88 -9.02 6.79
C ARG A 166 4.91 -8.13 6.02
N PHE A 167 5.48 -7.23 5.23
CA PHE A 167 4.75 -6.41 4.27
C PHE A 167 5.10 -6.84 2.84
N ASP A 168 4.09 -7.16 2.04
CA ASP A 168 4.20 -7.45 0.61
C ASP A 168 3.49 -6.37 -0.21
N ILE A 169 4.05 -5.97 -1.35
CA ILE A 169 3.43 -5.00 -2.27
C ILE A 169 3.72 -5.38 -3.73
N CYS A 170 2.74 -5.18 -4.60
CA CYS A 170 2.84 -5.50 -6.02
C CYS A 170 1.96 -4.53 -6.84
N ALA A 171 2.45 -4.12 -7.99
CA ALA A 171 1.66 -3.37 -8.96
C ALA A 171 1.10 -4.31 -10.04
N ARG A 172 -0.16 -4.14 -10.43
CA ARG A 172 -0.77 -4.87 -11.55
C ARG A 172 -1.54 -3.92 -12.43
N ARG A 173 -1.55 -4.19 -13.74
CA ARG A 173 -2.43 -3.53 -14.68
C ARG A 173 -3.78 -4.23 -14.74
N LEU A 174 -4.81 -3.45 -14.99
CA LEU A 174 -6.15 -3.89 -15.28
C LEU A 174 -6.52 -3.46 -16.70
N ASP A 175 -7.25 -4.31 -17.42
CA ASP A 175 -7.81 -3.96 -18.72
C ASP A 175 -9.01 -2.99 -18.58
N ALA A 176 -9.62 -2.62 -19.70
CA ALA A 176 -10.79 -1.73 -19.73
C ALA A 176 -12.02 -2.31 -19.01
N HIS A 177 -12.06 -3.61 -18.74
CA HIS A 177 -13.14 -4.30 -18.02
C HIS A 177 -12.79 -4.54 -16.54
N GLY A 178 -11.64 -4.06 -16.08
CA GLY A 178 -11.16 -4.27 -14.71
C GLY A 178 -10.54 -5.65 -14.45
N GLN A 179 -10.28 -6.43 -15.49
CA GLN A 179 -9.61 -7.73 -15.37
C GLN A 179 -8.10 -7.55 -15.22
N ALA A 180 -7.49 -8.30 -14.30
CA ALA A 180 -6.06 -8.22 -14.07
C ALA A 180 -5.27 -8.80 -15.25
N LEU A 181 -4.36 -8.00 -15.81
CA LEU A 181 -3.43 -8.40 -16.85
C LEU A 181 -2.13 -8.99 -16.26
N ASP A 182 -1.80 -8.58 -15.05
CA ASP A 182 -0.64 -9.07 -14.32
C ASP A 182 -1.08 -9.75 -13.01
N GLN A 183 -0.40 -10.83 -12.67
CA GLN A 183 -0.66 -11.59 -11.44
C GLN A 183 0.24 -11.10 -10.31
N CYS A 184 -0.36 -10.77 -9.16
CA CYS A 184 0.36 -10.47 -7.93
C CYS A 184 0.24 -11.67 -6.98
N ASP A 185 1.31 -12.44 -6.83
CA ASP A 185 1.40 -13.64 -5.99
C ASP A 185 1.51 -13.32 -4.49
N ILE A 186 0.60 -12.47 -4.02
CA ILE A 186 0.36 -12.18 -2.60
C ILE A 186 -0.82 -13.05 -2.18
N PRO A 187 -0.61 -14.10 -1.36
CA PRO A 187 -1.67 -15.03 -0.98
C PRO A 187 -2.88 -14.33 -0.37
N PHE A 188 -4.05 -14.92 -0.57
CA PHE A 188 -5.18 -14.65 0.31
C PHE A 188 -4.87 -15.25 1.68
N ILE A 189 -5.33 -14.54 2.71
CA ILE A 189 -5.04 -14.80 4.11
C ILE A 189 -6.31 -15.36 4.74
#